data_AF-A0A7X8Z0U5-F1
#
_entry.id   AF-A0A7X8Z0U5-F1
#
_cell.length_a   1.000
_cell.length_b   1.000
_cell.length_c   1.000
_cell.angle_alpha   90.00
_cell.angle_beta   90.00
_cell.angle_gamma   90.00
#
_symmetry.space_group_name_H-M   'P 1'
#
loop_
_entity.id
_entity.type
_entity.pdbx_description
1 polymer ?
#
loop_
_entity_poly.entity_id
_entity_poly.type
_entity_poly.pdbx_seq_one_letter_code
_entity_poly.pdbx_strand_id
1 'polypeptide(L)' 'MKIRSIKAHRQEPVVDKGARGARIRMLIGPEDGASRFHMRHFEVDPGGHTPHHSHVHEHECLVLKGTG' A
#
# COMPACT_ATOMS: atom_id res chain seq x y z
N MET A 1 -20.97 -2.72 -5.41
CA MET A 1 -19.84 -3.47 -6.02
C MET A 1 -18.91 -2.47 -6.68
N LYS A 2 -17.62 -2.46 -6.33
CA LYS A 2 -16.61 -1.57 -6.93
C LYS A 2 -15.72 -2.41 -7.86
N ILE A 3 -15.65 -2.04 -9.13
CA ILE A 3 -14.72 -2.63 -10.10
C ILE A 3 -13.91 -1.50 -10.70
N ARG A 4 -12.60 -1.51 -10.48
CA ARG A 4 -11.69 -0.48 -10.98
C ARG A 4 -10.28 -1.05 -11.13
N SER A 5 -9.60 -0.69 -12.21
CA SER A 5 -8.19 -1.04 -12.41
C SER A 5 -7.31 -0.43 -11.32
N ILE A 6 -6.28 -1.16 -10.87
CA ILE A 6 -5.28 -0.68 -9.90
C ILE A 6 -4.70 0.68 -10.33
N LYS A 7 -4.36 0.81 -11.63
CA LYS A 7 -3.73 2.01 -12.19
C LYS A 7 -4.65 3.25 -12.21
N ALA A 8 -5.96 3.08 -12.05
CA ALA A 8 -6.91 4.19 -12.00
C ALA A 8 -7.08 4.81 -10.60
N HIS A 9 -6.37 4.29 -9.58
CA HIS A 9 -6.30 4.89 -8.24
C HIS A 9 -5.12 5.86 -8.17
N ARG A 10 -5.28 6.95 -7.43
CA ARG A 10 -4.18 7.89 -7.16
C ARG A 10 -3.03 7.14 -6.48
N GLN A 11 -1.82 7.41 -6.92
CA GLN A 11 -0.60 6.94 -6.29
C GLN A 11 0.06 8.08 -5.55
N GLU A 12 0.42 7.82 -4.31
CA GLU A 12 1.08 8.79 -3.45
C GLU A 12 2.38 8.21 -2.89
N PRO A 13 3.38 9.03 -2.57
CA PRO A 13 4.53 8.58 -1.82
C PRO A 13 4.11 8.05 -0.43
N VAL A 14 4.81 7.04 0.06
CA VAL A 14 4.74 6.67 1.49
C VAL A 14 5.49 7.74 2.29
N VAL A 15 4.81 8.36 3.26
CA VAL A 15 5.29 9.55 3.97
C VAL A 15 5.85 9.27 5.37
N ASP A 16 5.88 8.00 5.78
CA ASP A 16 6.49 7.56 7.02
C ASP A 16 7.95 8.04 7.12
N LYS A 17 8.35 8.53 8.31
CA LYS A 17 9.71 9.01 8.55
C LYS A 17 10.71 7.87 8.28
N GLY A 18 11.61 8.08 7.32
CA GLY A 18 12.59 7.08 6.90
C GLY A 18 12.15 6.21 5.71
N ALA A 19 10.95 6.41 5.16
CA ALA A 19 10.58 5.80 3.89
C ALA A 19 11.27 6.52 2.72
N ARG A 20 11.72 5.75 1.72
CA ARG A 20 12.32 6.26 0.49
C ARG A 20 11.93 5.38 -0.68
N GLY A 21 11.52 5.99 -1.81
CA GLY A 21 11.23 5.24 -3.04
C GLY A 21 10.07 4.25 -2.92
N ALA A 22 9.19 4.40 -1.93
CA ALA A 22 7.99 3.60 -1.76
C ALA A 22 6.75 4.45 -2.09
N ARG A 23 5.81 3.86 -2.82
CA ARG A 23 4.56 4.48 -3.25
C ARG A 23 3.37 3.58 -2.92
N ILE A 24 2.24 4.19 -2.62
CA ILE A 24 1.01 3.51 -2.19
C ILE A 24 -0.21 3.96 -3.01
N ARG A 25 -1.13 3.02 -3.26
CA ARG A 25 -2.51 3.31 -3.70
C ARG A 25 -3.48 2.72 -2.68
N MET A 26 -4.46 3.50 -2.23
CA MET A 26 -5.64 2.97 -1.53
C MET A 26 -6.60 2.39 -2.57
N LEU A 27 -6.80 1.07 -2.57
CA LEU A 27 -7.68 0.39 -3.52
C LEU A 27 -9.10 0.24 -2.97
N ILE A 28 -9.20 -0.20 -1.72
CA ILE A 28 -10.44 -0.33 -0.95
C ILE A 28 -10.17 0.26 0.43
N GLY A 29 -10.87 1.33 0.78
CA GLY A 29 -10.65 2.05 2.04
C GLY A 29 -11.92 2.66 2.63
N PRO A 30 -11.77 3.57 3.61
CA PRO A 30 -12.90 4.21 4.28
C PRO A 30 -13.87 4.92 3.32
N GLU A 31 -13.33 5.57 2.28
CA GLU A 31 -14.13 6.25 1.25
C GLU A 31 -15.01 5.29 0.43
N ASP A 32 -14.68 4.00 0.43
CA ASP A 32 -15.47 2.94 -0.23
C ASP A 32 -16.46 2.27 0.74
N GLY A 33 -16.52 2.71 2.01
CA GLY A 33 -17.34 2.10 3.06
C GLY A 33 -16.74 0.84 3.67
N ALA A 34 -15.44 0.57 3.49
CA ALA A 34 -14.79 -0.58 4.08
C ALA A 34 -14.55 -0.37 5.59
N SER A 35 -15.17 -1.20 6.43
CA SER A 35 -15.16 -1.05 7.88
C SER A 35 -14.32 -2.08 8.64
N ARG A 36 -13.83 -3.12 7.96
CA ARG A 36 -13.12 -4.26 8.59
C ARG A 36 -11.64 -4.33 8.24
N PHE A 37 -11.31 -4.17 6.96
CA PHE A 37 -9.94 -4.17 6.48
C PHE A 37 -9.82 -3.26 5.24
N HIS A 38 -8.60 -2.79 4.96
CA HIS A 38 -8.30 -1.97 3.80
C HIS A 38 -7.33 -2.68 2.87
N MET A 39 -7.57 -2.54 1.57
CA MET A 39 -6.69 -3.07 0.53
C MET A 39 -5.85 -1.94 -0.05
N ARG A 40 -4.54 -2.10 -0.01
CA ARG A 40 -3.55 -1.14 -0.50
C ARG A 40 -2.62 -1.84 -1.46
N HIS A 41 -2.13 -1.12 -2.47
CA HIS A 41 -1.11 -1.59 -3.38
C HIS A 41 0.15 -0.76 -3.21
N PHE A 42 1.27 -1.43 -2.92
CA PHE A 42 2.56 -0.81 -2.76
C PHE A 42 3.46 -1.09 -3.96
N GLU A 43 4.24 -0.09 -4.35
CA GLU A 43 5.33 -0.20 -5.32
C GLU A 43 6.59 0.34 -4.64
N VAL A 44 7.65 -0.45 -4.61
CA VAL A 44 8.94 -0.07 -4.03
C VAL A 44 9.98 -0.07 -5.14
N ASP A 45 10.61 1.08 -5.35
CA ASP A 45 11.66 1.25 -6.35
C ASP A 45 12.95 0.51 -5.92
N PRO A 46 13.88 0.21 -6.84
CA PRO A 46 15.18 -0.35 -6.47
C PRO A 46 15.91 0.49 -5.42
N GLY A 47 16.32 -0.14 -4.31
CA GLY A 47 16.93 0.53 -3.15
C GLY A 47 15.95 1.38 -2.31
N GLY A 48 14.65 1.32 -2.62
CA GLY A 48 13.59 1.87 -1.79
C GLY A 48 13.33 1.01 -0.56
N HIS A 49 12.79 1.63 0.48
CA HIS A 49 12.47 0.96 1.75
C HIS A 49 11.44 1.75 2.55
N THR A 50 10.86 1.07 3.54
CA THR A 50 10.10 1.66 4.65
C THR A 50 10.90 1.52 5.94
N PRO A 51 10.66 2.35 6.98
CA PRO A 51 11.31 2.15 8.26
C PRO A 51 10.95 0.78 8.85
N HIS A 52 11.88 0.19 9.60
CA HIS A 52 11.55 -0.95 10.45
C HIS A 52 10.62 -0.47 11.56
N HIS A 53 9.44 -1.09 11.67
CA HIS A 53 8.45 -0.77 12.69
C HIS A 53 7.66 -2.00 13.12
N SER A 54 6.87 -1.83 14.18
CA SER A 54 5.90 -2.83 14.65
C SER A 54 4.63 -2.14 15.11
N HIS A 55 3.49 -2.81 14.93
CA HIS A 55 2.19 -2.34 15.39
C HIS A 55 1.28 -3.54 15.68
N VAL A 56 0.21 -3.30 16.42
CA VAL A 56 -0.70 -4.35 16.91
C VAL A 56 -1.62 -4.94 15.85
N HIS A 57 -1.81 -4.25 14.71
CA HIS A 57 -2.58 -4.78 13.59
C HIS A 57 -1.72 -5.67 12.70
N GLU A 58 -2.33 -6.70 12.13
CA GLU A 58 -1.70 -7.63 11.20
C GLU A 58 -1.46 -7.00 9.81
N HIS A 59 -0.55 -7.63 9.06
CA HIS A 59 -0.42 -7.43 7.63
C HIS A 59 -0.67 -8.74 6.91
N GLU A 60 -1.56 -8.70 5.91
CA GLU A 60 -1.74 -9.78 4.95
C GLU A 60 -1.22 -9.30 3.60
N CYS A 61 -0.09 -9.86 3.15
CA CYS A 61 0.63 -9.39 1.97
C CYS A 61 0.67 -10.46 0.88
N LEU A 62 0.37 -10.06 -0.35
CA LEU A 62 0.59 -10.86 -1.55
C LEU A 62 1.55 -10.11 -2.50
N VAL A 63 2.68 -10.74 -2.84
CA VAL A 63 3.65 -10.19 -3.78
C VAL A 63 3.14 -10.41 -5.21
N LEU A 64 2.75 -9.33 -5.88
CA LEU A 64 2.25 -9.40 -7.25
C LEU A 64 3.35 -9.48 -8.31
N LYS A 65 4.52 -8.88 -8.03
CA LYS A 65 5.66 -8.84 -8.96
C LYS A 65 6.94 -8.47 -8.23
N GLY A 66 8.06 -9.04 -8.70
CA GLY A 66 9.41 -8.70 -8.24
C GLY A 66 9.79 -9.44 -6.96
N THR A 67 10.89 -8.99 -6.36
CA THR A 67 11.48 -9.53 -5.13
C THR A 67 12.06 -8.37 -4.32
N GLY A 68 12.07 -8.49 -3.00
CA GLY A 68 12.61 -7.49 -2.07
C GLY A 68 12.72 -8.06 -0.68
#